data_AF-A0A0M2PTJ0-F1
#
_entry.id   AF-A0A0M2PTJ0-F1
#
_cell.length_a   1.000
_cell.length_b   1.000
_cell.length_c   1.000
_cell.angle_alpha   90.00
_cell.angle_beta   90.00
_cell.angle_gamma   90.00
#
_symmetry.space_group_name_H-M   'P 1'
#
loop_
_entity.id
_entity.type
_entity.pdbx_description
1 polymer ?
#
loop_
_entity_poly.entity_id
_entity_poly.type
_entity_poly.pdbx_seq_one_letter_code
_entity_poly.pdbx_strand_id
1 'polypeptide(L)' 'MIGDYAASFLPFIMVPLVGLVTAAVAMGLFFQYVEADS' A
#
# COMPACT_ATOMS: atom_id res chain seq x y z
N MET A 1 -13.18 11.04 -8.48
CA MET A 1 -13.49 10.80 -9.91
C MET A 1 -13.61 9.31 -10.11
N ILE A 2 -14.65 8.83 -10.78
CA ILE A 2 -14.82 7.40 -11.12
C ILE A 2 -14.93 7.29 -12.65
N GLY A 3 -14.23 6.32 -13.23
CA GLY A 3 -14.12 6.19 -14.68
C GLY A 3 -15.19 5.29 -15.30
N ASP A 4 -15.37 5.41 -16.62
CA ASP A 4 -16.31 4.58 -17.41
C ASP A 4 -15.62 3.34 -17.99
N TYR A 5 -15.07 2.52 -17.10
CA TYR A 5 -14.46 1.22 -17.43
C TYR A 5 -14.91 0.17 -16.41
N ALA A 6 -14.81 -1.10 -16.79
CA ALA A 6 -15.19 -2.20 -15.91
C ALA A 6 -14.40 -2.16 -14.60
N ALA A 7 -15.10 -2.38 -13.48
CA ALA A 7 -14.53 -2.33 -12.13
C ALA A 7 -13.81 -1.01 -11.79
N SER A 8 -14.38 0.13 -12.19
CA SER A 8 -13.82 1.47 -11.94
C SER A 8 -13.70 1.88 -10.47
N PHE A 9 -14.21 1.07 -9.54
CA PHE A 9 -13.94 1.19 -8.11
C PHE A 9 -12.54 0.69 -7.72
N LEU A 10 -11.87 -0.10 -8.55
CA LEU A 10 -10.56 -0.69 -8.21
C LEU A 10 -9.49 0.36 -7.90
N PRO A 11 -9.31 1.45 -8.67
CA PRO A 11 -8.31 2.47 -8.31
C PRO A 11 -8.61 3.15 -6.98
N PHE A 12 -9.88 3.30 -6.60
CA PHE A 12 -10.25 3.86 -5.30
C PHE A 12 -9.75 2.99 -4.14
N ILE A 13 -9.66 1.66 -4.33
CA ILE A 13 -9.17 0.73 -3.31
C ILE A 13 -7.65 0.53 -3.44
N MET A 14 -7.18 0.22 -4.65
CA MET A 14 -5.80 -0.20 -4.91
C MET A 14 -4.81 0.95 -4.78
N VAL A 15 -5.20 2.19 -5.10
CA VAL A 15 -4.27 3.34 -4.97
C VAL A 15 -3.95 3.62 -3.50
N PRO A 16 -4.92 3.75 -2.56
CA PRO A 16 -4.60 3.84 -1.14
C PRO A 16 -3.89 2.60 -0.60
N LEU A 17 -4.30 1.40 -1.05
CA LEU A 17 -3.70 0.16 -0.56
C LEU A 17 -2.21 0.08 -0.95
N VAL A 18 -1.85 0.35 -2.20
CA VAL A 18 -0.45 0.31 -2.65
C VAL A 18 0.33 1.54 -2.18
N GLY A 19 -0.26 2.73 -2.29
CA GLY A 19 0.43 3.99 -2.00
C GLY A 19 0.64 4.26 -0.51
N LEU A 20 -0.28 3.83 0.34
CA LEU A 20 -0.23 4.09 1.79
C LEU A 20 -0.03 2.80 2.58
N VAL A 21 -0.88 1.79 2.38
CA VAL A 21 -0.84 0.58 3.22
C VAL A 21 0.42 -0.23 2.93
N THR A 22 0.73 -0.52 1.67
CA THR A 22 1.95 -1.26 1.31
C THR A 22 3.19 -0.49 1.71
N ALA A 23 3.23 0.84 1.50
CA ALA A 23 4.36 1.65 1.94
C ALA A 23 4.57 1.59 3.46
N ALA A 24 3.51 1.75 4.26
CA ALA A 24 3.58 1.68 5.72
C ALA A 24 3.98 0.28 6.22
N VAL A 25 3.39 -0.78 5.66
CA VAL A 25 3.69 -2.16 6.04
C VAL A 25 5.11 -2.53 5.65
N ALA A 26 5.53 -2.23 4.41
CA ALA A 26 6.89 -2.51 3.95
C ALA A 26 7.91 -1.76 4.81
N MET A 27 7.72 -0.46 5.06
CA MET A 27 8.63 0.31 5.90
C MET A 27 8.65 -0.21 7.34
N GLY A 28 7.51 -0.59 7.92
CA GLY A 28 7.47 -1.16 9.27
C GLY A 28 8.22 -2.49 9.37
N LEU A 29 8.06 -3.38 8.39
CA LEU A 29 8.77 -4.65 8.32
C LEU A 29 10.27 -4.44 8.09
N PHE A 30 10.65 -3.55 7.18
CA PHE A 30 12.05 -3.22 6.92
C PHE A 30 12.71 -2.55 8.13
N PHE A 31 11.99 -1.68 8.84
CA PHE A 31 12.47 -1.07 10.07
C PHE A 31 12.75 -2.14 11.12
N GLN A 32 11.81 -3.06 11.36
CA GLN A 32 12.03 -4.18 12.27
C GLN A 32 13.25 -5.02 11.86
N TYR A 33 13.44 -5.27 10.56
CA TYR A 33 14.59 -6.02 10.07
C TYR A 33 15.92 -5.28 10.30
N VAL A 34 15.97 -3.97 10.07
CA VAL A 34 17.21 -3.18 10.20
C VAL A 34 17.57 -2.92 11.67
N GLU A 35 16.58 -2.71 12.53
CA GLU A 35 16.76 -2.47 13.96
C GLU A 35 16.78 -3.75 14.80
N ALA A 36 16.62 -4.92 14.18
CA ALA A 36 16.74 -6.18 14.88
C ALA A 36 18.19 -6.37 15.35
N ASP A 37 18.44 -6.13 16.64
CA ASP A 37 19.70 -6.51 17.28
C ASP A 37 19.88 -8.04 17.22
N SER A 38 21.12 -8.45 16.96
CA SER A 38 21.54 -9.86 16.89
C SER A 38 21.76 -10.48 18.27
#